data_AF-A0A6S6R6S6-F1
#
_entry.id   AF-A0A6S6R6S6-F1
#
_cell.length_a   1.000
_cell.length_b   1.000
_cell.length_c   1.000
_cell.angle_alpha   90.00
_cell.angle_beta   90.00
_cell.angle_gamma   90.00
#
_symmetry.space_group_name_H-M   'P 1'
#
loop_
_entity.id
_entity.type
_entity.pdbx_description
1 polymer ?
#
loop_
_entity_poly.entity_id
_entity_poly.type
_entity_poly.pdbx_seq_one_letter_code
_entity_poly.pdbx_strand_id
1 'polypeptide(L)'
;MYQKIIPSINCEGQGNEQVRQAAAAYESGGADGIYVYQYSMVEEQREEFLILVKELSKTIDIPIYIGCYVKRFEDIKKALYTGASYVVLQKETLNFPEAIKEGALRFGTDKIYLLLDNLEDVLKKTSLDVLKNLCISTLILDRNELTVDFLDMIEVMSVPVILRDSLLDVQLKDIITLKGVTGIISDRFNSTELFQVKKTLKEQGVEVNTYESSLAFKEFKLNGDGLIPVVVQEYKTSQVLMVAYMNEEAFDRTVETGKMTYFSRSRQSLWVKGETSGHVQYVKTLQIDCDKDTILAKVQQVGPACHTGSQSCFYTDLVKKAHDTTNPLTVFSEVYETIADRKKNPKEGSYTNYLFDKGIDKILKKCGEEATEIIIAAKNPDAEELKYEISDFLYHMMVLMAECGLEWSDIVKELAHRR
;
A
#
# COMPACT_ATOMS: atom_id res chain seq x y z
N MET A 1 12.74 11.80 -11.82
CA MET A 1 11.61 10.86 -11.64
C MET A 1 12.29 9.51 -11.64
N TYR A 2 12.20 8.77 -10.54
CA TYR A 2 12.93 7.53 -10.41
C TYR A 2 12.34 6.42 -11.28
N GLN A 3 13.18 5.47 -11.66
CA GLN A 3 12.82 4.25 -12.34
C GLN A 3 12.20 3.24 -11.37
N LYS A 4 11.03 2.71 -11.72
CA LYS A 4 10.26 1.80 -10.85
C LYS A 4 10.71 0.35 -11.02
N ILE A 5 10.85 -0.37 -9.90
CA ILE A 5 11.07 -1.82 -9.87
C ILE A 5 9.81 -2.50 -9.35
N ILE A 6 9.12 -3.24 -10.21
CA ILE A 6 7.79 -3.79 -9.96
C ILE A 6 7.81 -5.32 -10.12
N PRO A 7 7.80 -6.09 -9.04
CA PRO A 7 7.61 -7.52 -9.13
C PRO A 7 6.21 -7.88 -9.64
N SER A 8 6.11 -8.99 -10.38
CA SER A 8 4.84 -9.53 -10.82
C SER A 8 4.50 -10.87 -10.19
N ILE A 9 3.23 -11.08 -9.89
CA ILE A 9 2.69 -12.33 -9.33
C ILE A 9 1.55 -12.79 -10.24
N ASN A 10 1.72 -13.97 -10.85
CA ASN A 10 0.63 -14.65 -11.53
C ASN A 10 -0.23 -15.37 -10.47
N CYS A 11 -1.48 -14.98 -10.33
CA CYS A 11 -2.38 -15.58 -9.34
C CYS A 11 -3.08 -16.85 -9.85
N GLU A 12 -2.97 -17.18 -11.15
CA GLU A 12 -3.60 -18.37 -11.72
C GLU A 12 -3.04 -19.65 -11.10
N GLY A 13 -3.92 -20.40 -10.44
CA GLY A 13 -3.58 -21.68 -9.80
C GLY A 13 -2.71 -21.55 -8.53
N GLN A 14 -2.51 -20.35 -8.00
CA GLN A 14 -1.80 -20.13 -6.75
C GLN A 14 -2.76 -20.05 -5.56
N GLY A 15 -2.30 -20.47 -4.38
CA GLY A 15 -3.08 -20.30 -3.15
C GLY A 15 -3.06 -18.85 -2.67
N ASN A 16 -4.21 -18.31 -2.25
CA ASN A 16 -4.36 -16.92 -1.78
C ASN A 16 -3.31 -16.52 -0.73
N GLU A 17 -3.01 -17.42 0.22
CA GLU A 17 -2.01 -17.15 1.26
C GLU A 17 -0.59 -17.01 0.70
N GLN A 18 -0.23 -17.80 -0.33
CA GLN A 18 1.07 -17.70 -0.98
C GLN A 18 1.22 -16.34 -1.69
N VAL A 19 0.16 -15.88 -2.37
CA VAL A 19 0.13 -14.55 -3.02
C VAL A 19 0.31 -13.44 -1.99
N ARG A 20 -0.40 -13.52 -0.84
CA ARG A 20 -0.29 -12.53 0.24
C ARG A 20 1.12 -12.47 0.83
N GLN A 21 1.72 -13.61 1.10
CA GLN A 21 3.09 -13.69 1.62
C GLN A 21 4.11 -13.14 0.61
N ALA A 22 3.97 -13.49 -0.67
CA ALA A 22 4.83 -12.96 -1.72
C ALA A 22 4.70 -11.44 -1.86
N ALA A 23 3.48 -10.90 -1.86
CA ALA A 23 3.24 -9.46 -1.95
C ALA A 23 3.85 -8.71 -0.76
N ALA A 24 3.63 -9.19 0.47
CA ALA A 24 4.21 -8.59 1.68
C ALA A 24 5.75 -8.64 1.66
N ALA A 25 6.33 -9.74 1.16
CA ALA A 25 7.78 -9.88 1.01
C ALA A 25 8.34 -8.89 -0.02
N TYR A 26 7.67 -8.66 -1.15
CA TYR A 26 8.10 -7.69 -2.15
C TYR A 26 8.05 -6.25 -1.64
N GLU A 27 6.97 -5.86 -0.95
CA GLU A 27 6.89 -4.55 -0.30
C GLU A 27 8.05 -4.36 0.69
N SER A 28 8.24 -5.35 1.56
CA SER A 28 9.30 -5.35 2.56
C SER A 28 10.71 -5.34 1.96
N GLY A 29 10.86 -5.90 0.75
CA GLY A 29 12.08 -5.91 -0.04
C GLY A 29 12.38 -4.58 -0.73
N GLY A 30 11.44 -3.63 -0.72
CA GLY A 30 11.62 -2.33 -1.37
C GLY A 30 11.07 -2.26 -2.79
N ALA A 31 10.06 -3.04 -3.15
CA ALA A 31 9.35 -2.87 -4.43
C ALA A 31 8.67 -1.49 -4.54
N ASP A 32 8.60 -0.93 -5.75
CA ASP A 32 7.91 0.35 -6.02
C ASP A 32 6.42 0.19 -6.34
N GLY A 33 5.98 -1.06 -6.42
CA GLY A 33 4.62 -1.49 -6.68
C GLY A 33 4.62 -3.00 -6.96
N ILE A 34 3.43 -3.60 -7.03
CA ILE A 34 3.29 -5.03 -7.33
C ILE A 34 2.27 -5.19 -8.45
N TYR A 35 2.64 -5.95 -9.48
CA TYR A 35 1.74 -6.33 -10.56
C TYR A 35 1.15 -7.72 -10.28
N VAL A 36 -0.10 -7.75 -9.79
CA VAL A 36 -0.85 -8.99 -9.58
C VAL A 36 -1.80 -9.20 -10.73
N TYR A 37 -1.83 -10.40 -11.30
CA TYR A 37 -2.68 -10.62 -12.47
C TYR A 37 -3.28 -12.02 -12.55
N GLN A 38 -4.47 -12.06 -13.13
CA GLN A 38 -5.20 -13.26 -13.53
C GLN A 38 -6.20 -12.86 -14.61
N TYR A 39 -6.10 -13.47 -15.80
CA TYR A 39 -6.89 -13.06 -16.97
C TYR A 39 -8.00 -14.06 -17.32
N SER A 40 -8.39 -14.89 -16.35
CA SER A 40 -9.51 -15.83 -16.51
C SER A 40 -10.79 -15.12 -16.98
N MET A 41 -11.46 -15.74 -17.95
CA MET A 41 -12.80 -15.31 -18.41
C MET A 41 -13.93 -15.91 -17.56
N VAL A 42 -13.62 -16.84 -16.66
CA VAL A 42 -14.59 -17.50 -15.79
C VAL A 42 -14.99 -16.55 -14.66
N GLU A 43 -16.30 -16.26 -14.54
CA GLU A 43 -16.82 -15.24 -13.62
C GLU A 43 -16.46 -15.51 -12.15
N GLU A 44 -16.63 -16.75 -11.68
CA GLU A 44 -16.28 -17.15 -10.32
C GLU A 44 -14.81 -16.87 -9.98
N GLN A 45 -13.89 -17.27 -10.86
CA GLN A 45 -12.46 -17.02 -10.69
C GLN A 45 -12.10 -15.53 -10.71
N ARG A 46 -12.85 -14.71 -11.45
CA ARG A 46 -12.66 -13.25 -11.47
C ARG A 46 -13.09 -12.61 -10.16
N GLU A 47 -14.23 -13.02 -9.61
CA GLU A 47 -14.71 -12.51 -8.33
C GLU A 47 -13.77 -12.94 -7.18
N GLU A 48 -13.31 -14.19 -7.16
CA GLU A 48 -12.29 -14.66 -6.20
C GLU A 48 -11.00 -13.84 -6.28
N PHE A 49 -10.53 -13.54 -7.51
CA PHE A 49 -9.34 -12.71 -7.71
C PHE A 49 -9.56 -11.26 -7.22
N LEU A 50 -10.72 -10.65 -7.49
CA LEU A 50 -11.04 -9.31 -7.00
C LEU A 50 -11.10 -9.25 -5.47
N ILE A 51 -11.62 -10.29 -4.81
CA ILE A 51 -11.61 -10.41 -3.35
C ILE A 51 -10.16 -10.46 -2.85
N LEU A 52 -9.32 -11.31 -3.45
CA LEU A 52 -7.90 -11.40 -3.10
C LEU A 52 -7.19 -10.05 -3.22
N VAL A 53 -7.36 -9.33 -4.34
CA VAL A 53 -6.73 -8.01 -4.52
C VAL A 53 -7.27 -7.00 -3.51
N LYS A 54 -8.57 -7.07 -3.16
CA LYS A 54 -9.16 -6.22 -2.12
C LYS A 54 -8.55 -6.48 -0.74
N GLU A 55 -8.22 -7.74 -0.43
CA GLU A 55 -7.53 -8.08 0.81
C GLU A 55 -6.06 -7.63 0.78
N LEU A 56 -5.38 -7.76 -0.36
CA LEU A 56 -4.02 -7.24 -0.54
C LEU A 56 -3.96 -5.73 -0.36
N SER A 57 -4.89 -4.97 -0.94
CA SER A 57 -4.92 -3.51 -0.81
C SER A 57 -5.14 -3.03 0.63
N LYS A 58 -5.66 -3.91 1.51
CA LYS A 58 -5.80 -3.63 2.95
C LYS A 58 -4.46 -3.69 3.69
N THR A 59 -3.56 -4.55 3.26
CA THR A 59 -2.30 -4.84 3.99
C THR A 59 -1.07 -4.23 3.34
N ILE A 60 -1.06 -4.08 2.01
CA ILE A 60 0.03 -3.52 1.21
C ILE A 60 -0.19 -2.02 1.02
N ASP A 61 0.85 -1.23 1.25
CA ASP A 61 0.85 0.23 1.09
C ASP A 61 1.43 0.69 -0.25
N ILE A 62 2.25 -0.13 -0.91
CA ILE A 62 2.78 0.18 -2.24
C ILE A 62 1.73 0.00 -3.35
N PRO A 63 1.84 0.72 -4.48
CA PRO A 63 0.85 0.66 -5.54
C PRO A 63 0.62 -0.74 -6.11
N ILE A 64 -0.65 -1.13 -6.22
CA ILE A 64 -1.05 -2.40 -6.84
C ILE A 64 -1.49 -2.14 -8.28
N TYR A 65 -0.87 -2.84 -9.22
CA TYR A 65 -1.28 -2.92 -10.61
C TYR A 65 -2.09 -4.21 -10.76
N ILE A 66 -3.38 -4.11 -11.06
CA ILE A 66 -4.26 -5.28 -11.24
C ILE A 66 -4.39 -5.61 -12.72
N GLY A 67 -3.95 -6.79 -13.12
CA GLY A 67 -4.20 -7.35 -14.45
C GLY A 67 -5.41 -8.28 -14.40
N CYS A 68 -6.49 -7.90 -15.07
CA CYS A 68 -7.71 -8.71 -15.11
C CYS A 68 -8.40 -8.66 -16.48
N TYR A 69 -9.22 -9.67 -16.78
CA TYR A 69 -10.03 -9.66 -17.99
C TYR A 69 -11.09 -8.55 -17.96
N VAL A 70 -11.07 -7.69 -18.98
CA VAL A 70 -11.97 -6.54 -19.15
C VAL A 70 -12.68 -6.62 -20.49
N LYS A 71 -14.02 -6.59 -20.43
CA LYS A 71 -14.92 -6.53 -21.60
C LYS A 71 -15.84 -5.31 -21.56
N ARG A 72 -16.14 -4.81 -20.37
CA ARG A 72 -17.09 -3.70 -20.11
C ARG A 72 -16.50 -2.74 -19.07
N PHE A 73 -17.02 -1.52 -19.03
CA PHE A 73 -16.65 -0.52 -18.02
C PHE A 73 -16.74 -1.06 -16.58
N GLU A 74 -17.79 -1.83 -16.26
CA GLU A 74 -17.98 -2.40 -14.91
C GLU A 74 -16.80 -3.27 -14.47
N ASP A 75 -16.08 -3.92 -15.40
CA ASP A 75 -14.91 -4.74 -15.06
C ASP A 75 -13.74 -3.85 -14.58
N ILE A 76 -13.50 -2.70 -15.22
CA ILE A 76 -12.50 -1.70 -14.79
C ILE A 76 -12.89 -1.10 -13.44
N LYS A 77 -14.17 -0.76 -13.29
CA LYS A 77 -14.71 -0.22 -12.04
C LYS A 77 -14.52 -1.19 -10.88
N LYS A 78 -14.88 -2.46 -11.05
CA LYS A 78 -14.66 -3.51 -10.05
C LYS A 78 -13.17 -3.65 -9.71
N ALA A 79 -12.30 -3.68 -10.71
CA ALA A 79 -10.86 -3.78 -10.52
C ALA A 79 -10.30 -2.63 -9.66
N LEU A 80 -10.68 -1.38 -9.95
CA LEU A 80 -10.24 -0.21 -9.16
C LEU A 80 -10.89 -0.14 -7.76
N TYR A 81 -12.13 -0.60 -7.62
CA TYR A 81 -12.82 -0.68 -6.32
C TYR A 81 -12.24 -1.73 -5.36
N THR A 82 -11.33 -2.59 -5.83
CA THR A 82 -10.51 -3.41 -4.92
C THR A 82 -9.54 -2.55 -4.09
N GLY A 83 -9.26 -1.30 -4.50
CA GLY A 83 -8.19 -0.47 -3.95
C GLY A 83 -6.90 -0.53 -4.77
N ALA A 84 -6.89 -1.24 -5.91
CA ALA A 84 -5.79 -1.21 -6.85
C ALA A 84 -5.53 0.21 -7.37
N SER A 85 -4.26 0.56 -7.53
CA SER A 85 -3.84 1.88 -7.98
C SER A 85 -3.94 2.04 -9.50
N TYR A 86 -3.80 0.93 -10.25
CA TYR A 86 -3.81 0.93 -11.72
C TYR A 86 -4.45 -0.36 -12.25
N VAL A 87 -5.16 -0.27 -13.37
CA VAL A 87 -5.65 -1.43 -14.12
C VAL A 87 -4.77 -1.66 -15.33
N VAL A 88 -4.29 -2.89 -15.48
CA VAL A 88 -3.51 -3.35 -16.62
C VAL A 88 -4.43 -4.13 -17.56
N LEU A 89 -4.66 -3.57 -18.74
CA LEU A 89 -5.47 -4.17 -19.80
C LEU A 89 -4.59 -5.02 -20.71
N GLN A 90 -5.13 -6.12 -21.24
CA GLN A 90 -4.46 -6.85 -22.33
C GLN A 90 -4.84 -6.27 -23.70
N LYS A 91 -4.04 -6.60 -24.72
CA LYS A 91 -4.30 -6.19 -26.11
C LYS A 91 -5.72 -6.54 -26.59
N GLU A 92 -6.32 -7.63 -26.12
CA GLU A 92 -7.68 -8.04 -26.48
C GLU A 92 -8.74 -7.02 -26.03
N THR A 93 -8.46 -6.23 -24.98
CA THR A 93 -9.37 -5.19 -24.49
C THR A 93 -9.49 -4.03 -25.48
N LEU A 94 -8.56 -3.87 -26.43
CA LEU A 94 -8.67 -2.87 -27.51
C LEU A 94 -9.91 -3.07 -28.40
N ASN A 95 -10.51 -4.27 -28.39
CA ASN A 95 -11.79 -4.54 -29.06
C ASN A 95 -12.99 -3.88 -28.36
N PHE A 96 -12.80 -3.32 -27.15
CA PHE A 96 -13.84 -2.69 -26.33
C PHE A 96 -13.46 -1.24 -25.97
N PRO A 97 -13.24 -0.35 -26.95
CA PRO A 97 -12.68 0.98 -26.73
C PRO A 97 -13.54 1.88 -25.83
N GLU A 98 -14.86 1.71 -25.86
CA GLU A 98 -15.78 2.48 -25.03
C GLU A 98 -15.64 2.16 -23.54
N ALA A 99 -15.36 0.89 -23.19
CA ALA A 99 -15.09 0.51 -21.80
C ALA A 99 -13.83 1.23 -21.26
N ILE A 100 -12.79 1.31 -22.09
CA ILE A 100 -11.51 1.96 -21.75
C ILE A 100 -11.73 3.47 -21.52
N LYS A 101 -12.40 4.15 -22.46
CA LYS A 101 -12.67 5.58 -22.37
C LYS A 101 -13.56 5.94 -21.17
N GLU A 102 -14.61 5.17 -20.91
CA GLU A 102 -15.49 5.39 -19.76
C GLU A 102 -14.74 5.18 -18.44
N GLY A 103 -13.89 4.14 -18.37
CA GLY A 103 -13.00 3.89 -17.24
C GLY A 103 -12.05 5.06 -16.98
N ALA A 104 -11.35 5.50 -18.03
CA ALA A 104 -10.43 6.63 -17.95
C ALA A 104 -11.12 7.95 -17.57
N LEU A 105 -12.31 8.22 -18.12
CA LEU A 105 -13.11 9.40 -17.79
C LEU A 105 -13.58 9.40 -16.33
N ARG A 106 -13.97 8.23 -15.81
CA ARG A 106 -14.49 8.11 -14.45
C ARG A 106 -13.40 8.14 -13.38
N PHE A 107 -12.27 7.50 -13.63
CA PHE A 107 -11.25 7.23 -12.60
C PHE A 107 -9.93 7.97 -12.80
N GLY A 108 -9.75 8.62 -13.96
CA GLY A 108 -8.50 9.27 -14.35
C GLY A 108 -7.76 8.46 -15.41
N THR A 109 -7.19 9.18 -16.39
CA THR A 109 -6.43 8.55 -17.48
C THR A 109 -5.13 7.91 -16.98
N ASP A 110 -4.56 8.41 -15.88
CA ASP A 110 -3.36 7.90 -15.20
C ASP A 110 -3.55 6.49 -14.60
N LYS A 111 -4.78 5.97 -14.54
CA LYS A 111 -5.10 4.66 -13.98
C LYS A 111 -5.05 3.50 -14.97
N ILE A 112 -5.01 3.80 -16.27
CA ILE A 112 -5.19 2.81 -17.33
C ILE A 112 -3.86 2.50 -18.01
N TYR A 113 -3.46 1.24 -17.90
CA TYR A 113 -2.23 0.68 -18.46
C TYR A 113 -2.58 -0.38 -19.51
N LEU A 114 -1.74 -0.53 -20.53
CA LEU A 114 -1.93 -1.54 -21.57
C LEU A 114 -0.69 -2.44 -21.68
N LEU A 115 -0.88 -3.74 -21.43
CA LEU A 115 0.11 -4.78 -21.68
C LEU A 115 0.04 -5.25 -23.13
N LEU A 116 1.17 -5.20 -23.81
CA LEU A 116 1.36 -5.68 -25.16
C LEU A 116 2.49 -6.72 -25.18
N ASP A 117 2.12 -7.97 -25.47
CA ASP A 117 3.10 -9.04 -25.70
C ASP A 117 3.69 -8.98 -27.11
N ASN A 118 2.98 -8.31 -28.04
CA ASN A 118 3.49 -8.00 -29.37
C ASN A 118 3.08 -6.63 -29.92
N LEU A 119 3.99 -5.65 -29.93
CA LEU A 119 3.72 -4.30 -30.42
C LEU A 119 3.56 -4.27 -31.94
N GLU A 120 4.35 -5.02 -32.71
CA GLU A 120 4.20 -5.07 -34.17
C GLU A 120 2.80 -5.53 -34.59
N ASP A 121 2.26 -6.55 -33.93
CA ASP A 121 0.92 -7.09 -34.18
C ASP A 121 -0.16 -6.04 -33.90
N VAL A 122 0.05 -5.22 -32.87
CA VAL A 122 -0.86 -4.12 -32.53
C VAL A 122 -0.76 -3.04 -33.60
N LEU A 123 0.44 -2.65 -34.02
CA LEU A 123 0.64 -1.61 -35.04
C LEU A 123 0.17 -2.03 -36.43
N LYS A 124 0.20 -3.33 -36.74
CA LYS A 124 -0.38 -3.89 -37.97
C LYS A 124 -1.91 -3.84 -37.97
N LYS A 125 -2.55 -3.88 -36.80
CA LYS A 125 -4.02 -3.96 -36.64
C LYS A 125 -4.67 -2.65 -36.19
N THR A 126 -3.91 -1.78 -35.54
CA THR A 126 -4.38 -0.60 -34.82
C THR A 126 -3.35 0.52 -34.99
N SER A 127 -3.80 1.70 -35.42
CA SER A 127 -2.89 2.85 -35.58
C SER A 127 -2.48 3.45 -34.24
N LEU A 128 -1.29 4.07 -34.20
CA LEU A 128 -0.79 4.83 -33.05
C LEU A 128 -1.79 5.90 -32.57
N ASP A 129 -2.55 6.48 -33.49
CA ASP A 129 -3.58 7.47 -33.18
C ASP A 129 -4.76 6.88 -32.41
N VAL A 130 -5.10 5.61 -32.64
CA VAL A 130 -6.14 4.91 -31.86
C VAL A 130 -5.64 4.71 -30.43
N LEU A 131 -4.40 4.25 -30.23
CA LEU A 131 -3.83 4.11 -28.88
C LEU A 131 -3.80 5.44 -28.13
N LYS A 132 -3.42 6.54 -28.81
CA LYS A 132 -3.44 7.90 -28.23
C LYS A 132 -4.86 8.34 -27.83
N ASN A 133 -5.88 7.96 -28.58
CA ASN A 133 -7.27 8.31 -28.33
C ASN A 133 -7.97 7.44 -27.26
N LEU A 134 -7.32 6.37 -26.77
CA LEU A 134 -7.88 5.47 -25.76
C LEU A 134 -7.55 5.87 -24.32
N CYS A 135 -6.94 7.04 -24.11
CA CYS A 135 -6.61 7.57 -22.78
C CYS A 135 -5.71 6.62 -21.95
N ILE A 136 -4.87 5.84 -22.61
CA ILE A 136 -3.91 4.92 -21.99
C ILE A 136 -2.70 5.75 -21.53
N SER A 137 -2.35 5.65 -20.25
CA SER A 137 -1.28 6.47 -19.67
C SER A 137 0.09 5.84 -19.76
N THR A 138 0.19 4.52 -19.79
CA THR A 138 1.47 3.79 -19.80
C THR A 138 1.31 2.47 -20.54
N LEU A 139 2.32 2.13 -21.34
CA LEU A 139 2.42 0.84 -22.01
C LEU A 139 3.34 -0.09 -21.21
N ILE A 140 2.94 -1.35 -21.06
CA ILE A 140 3.80 -2.42 -20.56
C ILE A 140 4.15 -3.29 -21.75
N LEU A 141 5.44 -3.41 -22.06
CA LEU A 141 5.91 -4.11 -23.26
C LEU A 141 6.84 -5.25 -22.88
N ASP A 142 6.64 -6.43 -23.47
CA ASP A 142 7.53 -7.56 -23.25
C ASP A 142 8.90 -7.31 -23.90
N ARG A 143 9.97 -7.58 -23.14
CA ARG A 143 11.36 -7.36 -23.55
C ARG A 143 11.75 -8.13 -24.82
N ASN A 144 11.08 -9.24 -25.14
CA ASN A 144 11.36 -10.02 -26.35
C ASN A 144 11.29 -9.21 -27.66
N GLU A 145 10.88 -7.94 -27.60
CA GLU A 145 10.58 -7.07 -28.74
C GLU A 145 11.42 -5.80 -28.85
N LEU A 146 12.52 -5.66 -28.08
CA LEU A 146 13.40 -4.48 -28.16
C LEU A 146 14.25 -4.46 -29.46
N THR A 147 13.60 -4.37 -30.62
CA THR A 147 14.26 -4.08 -31.90
C THR A 147 14.61 -2.59 -32.00
N VAL A 148 15.51 -2.22 -32.92
CA VAL A 148 15.90 -0.79 -33.11
C VAL A 148 14.69 0.05 -33.52
N ASP A 149 13.88 -0.44 -34.45
CA ASP A 149 12.67 0.24 -34.92
C ASP A 149 11.65 0.44 -33.78
N PHE A 150 11.62 -0.47 -32.81
CA PHE A 150 10.74 -0.40 -31.65
C PHE A 150 11.15 0.70 -30.67
N LEU A 151 12.46 0.91 -30.46
CA LEU A 151 12.97 1.99 -29.61
C LEU A 151 12.64 3.37 -30.19
N ASP A 152 12.79 3.51 -31.51
CA ASP A 152 12.41 4.74 -32.23
C ASP A 152 10.90 5.01 -32.10
N MET A 153 10.07 3.96 -32.16
CA MET A 153 8.62 4.10 -31.97
C MET A 153 8.24 4.55 -30.56
N ILE A 154 8.86 4.00 -29.51
CA ILE A 154 8.62 4.43 -28.12
C ILE A 154 8.90 5.93 -27.98
N GLU A 155 10.00 6.40 -28.56
CA GLU A 155 10.39 7.80 -28.51
C GLU A 155 9.37 8.72 -29.22
N VAL A 156 8.79 8.26 -30.33
CA VAL A 156 7.77 8.99 -31.11
C VAL A 156 6.40 8.98 -30.42
N MET A 157 6.04 7.93 -29.69
CA MET A 157 4.72 7.81 -29.05
C MET A 157 4.50 8.81 -27.91
N SER A 158 5.57 9.23 -27.22
CA SER A 158 5.52 10.10 -26.03
C SER A 158 4.66 9.56 -24.88
N VAL A 159 4.40 8.24 -24.84
CA VAL A 159 3.71 7.55 -23.75
C VAL A 159 4.77 6.82 -22.90
N PRO A 160 4.75 6.96 -21.57
CA PRO A 160 5.62 6.19 -20.68
C PRO A 160 5.55 4.69 -20.95
N VAL A 161 6.72 4.03 -20.88
CA VAL A 161 6.84 2.58 -21.05
C VAL A 161 7.36 1.95 -19.76
N ILE A 162 6.82 0.79 -19.41
CA ILE A 162 7.38 -0.13 -18.43
C ILE A 162 7.75 -1.41 -19.18
N LEU A 163 8.98 -1.87 -19.03
CA LEU A 163 9.43 -3.08 -19.72
C LEU A 163 9.17 -4.29 -18.85
N ARG A 164 8.48 -5.29 -19.40
CA ARG A 164 8.28 -6.58 -18.76
C ARG A 164 9.41 -7.50 -19.17
N ASP A 165 10.27 -7.84 -18.21
CA ASP A 165 11.43 -8.68 -18.44
C ASP A 165 11.28 -10.03 -17.76
N SER A 166 11.36 -11.11 -18.54
CA SER A 166 11.38 -12.49 -18.04
C SER A 166 12.78 -13.13 -18.08
N LEU A 167 13.79 -12.38 -18.55
CA LEU A 167 15.17 -12.81 -18.78
C LEU A 167 16.13 -12.12 -17.79
N LEU A 168 16.57 -12.85 -16.77
CA LEU A 168 17.50 -12.36 -15.72
C LEU A 168 18.91 -11.99 -16.22
N ASP A 169 19.23 -12.19 -17.50
CA ASP A 169 20.61 -12.36 -17.97
C ASP A 169 21.21 -11.16 -18.72
N VAL A 170 20.65 -9.95 -18.61
CA VAL A 170 21.27 -8.75 -19.22
C VAL A 170 21.22 -7.57 -18.26
N GLN A 171 22.26 -6.74 -18.36
CA GLN A 171 22.47 -5.50 -17.63
C GLN A 171 21.16 -4.68 -17.55
N LEU A 172 20.40 -4.83 -16.45
CA LEU A 172 19.15 -4.10 -16.20
C LEU A 172 19.31 -2.60 -16.45
N LYS A 173 20.50 -2.07 -16.21
CA LYS A 173 20.93 -0.72 -16.53
C LYS A 173 20.66 -0.32 -17.98
N ASP A 174 21.10 -1.12 -18.94
CA ASP A 174 21.05 -0.77 -20.36
C ASP A 174 19.60 -0.61 -20.83
N ILE A 175 18.71 -1.37 -20.20
CA ILE A 175 17.28 -1.40 -20.51
C ILE A 175 16.52 -0.29 -19.77
N ILE A 176 16.78 -0.13 -18.47
CA ILE A 176 16.07 0.83 -17.63
C ILE A 176 16.47 2.29 -17.92
N THR A 177 17.62 2.51 -18.57
CA THR A 177 18.10 3.83 -18.97
C THR A 177 17.61 4.27 -20.35
N LEU A 178 16.89 3.41 -21.07
CA LEU A 178 16.28 3.77 -22.36
C LEU A 178 15.30 4.94 -22.18
N LYS A 179 15.34 5.88 -23.13
CA LYS A 179 14.46 7.05 -23.10
C LYS A 179 13.00 6.62 -23.20
N GLY A 180 12.15 7.16 -22.31
CA GLY A 180 10.72 6.81 -22.24
C GLY A 180 10.41 5.60 -21.36
N VAL A 181 11.41 4.81 -20.97
CA VAL A 181 11.25 3.75 -19.97
C VAL A 181 11.19 4.38 -18.58
N THR A 182 10.21 3.95 -17.79
CA THR A 182 9.89 4.46 -16.45
C THR A 182 9.90 3.38 -15.37
N GLY A 183 10.13 2.13 -15.77
CA GLY A 183 10.30 1.03 -14.85
C GLY A 183 10.40 -0.33 -15.53
N ILE A 184 10.60 -1.34 -14.70
CA ILE A 184 10.66 -2.74 -15.09
C ILE A 184 9.66 -3.55 -14.28
N ILE A 185 8.92 -4.42 -14.96
CA ILE A 185 8.10 -5.48 -14.39
C ILE A 185 8.80 -6.82 -14.57
N SER A 186 8.89 -7.65 -13.54
CA SER A 186 9.44 -9.00 -13.69
C SER A 186 8.88 -9.99 -12.65
N ASP A 187 8.68 -11.24 -13.06
CA ASP A 187 8.39 -12.37 -12.18
C ASP A 187 9.66 -13.01 -11.59
N ARG A 188 10.84 -12.53 -12.02
CA ARG A 188 12.14 -13.07 -11.63
C ARG A 188 12.81 -12.34 -10.47
N PHE A 189 12.24 -11.22 -10.01
CA PHE A 189 12.81 -10.51 -8.86
C PHE A 189 12.76 -11.39 -7.61
N ASN A 190 13.89 -11.53 -6.94
CA ASN A 190 13.93 -12.08 -5.59
C ASN A 190 13.51 -11.00 -4.60
N SER A 191 12.44 -11.24 -3.84
CA SER A 191 11.91 -10.28 -2.86
C SER A 191 12.94 -9.86 -1.81
N THR A 192 13.95 -10.69 -1.53
CA THR A 192 15.00 -10.39 -0.55
C THR A 192 16.15 -9.53 -1.10
N GLU A 193 16.23 -9.33 -2.41
CA GLU A 193 17.37 -8.68 -3.09
C GLU A 193 17.00 -7.36 -3.77
N LEU A 194 15.74 -6.94 -3.72
CA LEU A 194 15.27 -5.74 -4.41
C LEU A 194 16.02 -4.46 -4.02
N PHE A 195 16.32 -4.25 -2.72
CA PHE A 195 17.18 -3.15 -2.28
C PHE A 195 18.61 -3.26 -2.85
N GLN A 196 19.16 -4.48 -2.95
CA GLN A 196 20.49 -4.69 -3.55
C GLN A 196 20.50 -4.39 -5.05
N VAL A 197 19.44 -4.79 -5.77
CA VAL A 197 19.24 -4.46 -7.18
C VAL A 197 19.19 -2.94 -7.35
N LYS A 198 18.39 -2.24 -6.54
CA LYS A 198 18.30 -0.77 -6.56
C LYS A 198 19.62 -0.10 -6.24
N LYS A 199 20.34 -0.56 -5.22
CA LYS A 199 21.67 -0.05 -4.88
C LYS A 199 22.64 -0.19 -6.06
N THR A 200 22.68 -1.36 -6.69
CA THR A 200 23.53 -1.62 -7.87
C THR A 200 23.17 -0.68 -9.03
N LEU A 201 21.88 -0.47 -9.29
CA LEU A 201 21.41 0.47 -10.32
C LEU A 201 21.80 1.92 -9.97
N LYS A 202 21.70 2.32 -8.70
CA LYS A 202 22.10 3.65 -8.23
C LYS A 202 23.61 3.89 -8.39
N GLU A 203 24.44 2.92 -8.01
CA GLU A 203 25.90 2.96 -8.21
C GLU A 203 26.28 3.09 -9.69
N GLN A 204 25.41 2.59 -10.57
CA GLN A 204 25.54 2.71 -12.02
C GLN A 204 24.95 4.01 -12.60
N GLY A 205 24.41 4.90 -11.78
CA GLY A 205 23.89 6.22 -12.15
C GLY A 205 22.40 6.27 -12.47
N VAL A 206 21.63 5.20 -12.18
CA VAL A 206 20.18 5.18 -12.39
C VAL A 206 19.46 5.79 -11.18
N GLU A 207 18.55 6.73 -11.41
CA GLU A 207 17.68 7.27 -10.35
C GLU A 207 16.65 6.19 -9.98
N VAL A 208 16.74 5.64 -8.76
CA VAL A 208 15.81 4.63 -8.21
C VAL A 208 15.33 5.06 -6.83
N ASN A 209 14.18 4.55 -6.40
CA ASN A 209 13.63 4.83 -5.08
C ASN A 209 14.28 3.91 -4.02
N THR A 210 15.26 4.44 -3.30
CA THR A 210 15.97 3.77 -2.20
C THR A 210 16.09 4.71 -1.00
N TYR A 211 16.48 4.20 0.16
CA TYR A 211 16.79 5.07 1.29
C TYR A 211 18.09 5.83 1.03
N GLU A 212 18.06 7.14 1.23
CA GLU A 212 19.22 8.02 1.14
C GLU A 212 19.18 8.98 2.33
N SER A 213 20.31 9.12 3.02
CA SER A 213 20.44 10.13 4.07
C SER A 213 20.71 11.49 3.45
N SER A 214 19.99 12.52 3.89
CA SER A 214 20.24 13.90 3.52
C SER A 214 21.43 14.53 4.25
N LEU A 215 21.94 13.86 5.29
CA LEU A 215 23.07 14.28 6.11
C LEU A 215 24.12 13.16 6.15
N ALA A 216 25.40 13.52 6.20
CA ALA A 216 26.45 12.54 6.44
C ALA A 216 26.42 12.08 7.92
N PHE A 217 26.72 10.81 8.20
CA PHE A 217 26.69 10.27 9.56
C PHE A 217 27.60 11.05 10.53
N LYS A 218 28.75 11.55 10.05
CA LYS A 218 29.66 12.43 10.81
C LYS A 218 29.04 13.73 11.32
N GLU A 219 27.88 14.14 10.82
CA GLU A 219 27.14 15.31 11.30
C GLU A 219 26.26 14.99 12.51
N PHE A 220 26.10 13.71 12.87
CA PHE A 220 25.31 13.28 14.01
C PHE A 220 26.11 13.47 15.28
N LYS A 221 25.43 13.86 16.36
CA LYS A 221 26.02 13.96 17.70
C LYS A 221 25.87 12.62 18.39
N LEU A 222 27.00 11.95 18.57
CA LEU A 222 27.06 10.65 19.23
C LEU A 222 27.27 10.83 20.74
N ASN A 223 26.83 9.85 21.52
CA ASN A 223 27.16 9.78 22.94
C ASN A 223 28.63 9.41 23.17
N GLY A 224 29.06 9.34 24.43
CA GLY A 224 30.44 9.01 24.80
C GLY A 224 30.94 7.64 24.32
N ASP A 225 30.03 6.74 23.94
CA ASP A 225 30.35 5.41 23.41
C ASP A 225 30.41 5.39 21.87
N GLY A 226 30.25 6.55 21.20
CA GLY A 226 30.20 6.64 19.74
C GLY A 226 28.89 6.11 19.14
N LEU A 227 27.79 6.16 19.91
CA LEU A 227 26.48 5.64 19.50
C LEU A 227 25.43 6.74 19.49
N ILE A 228 24.43 6.60 18.62
CA ILE A 228 23.24 7.44 18.57
C ILE A 228 22.01 6.65 19.07
N PRO A 229 21.21 7.19 20.01
CA PRO A 229 19.93 6.60 20.38
C PRO A 229 18.93 6.60 19.21
N VAL A 230 18.14 5.54 19.13
CA VAL A 230 17.10 5.36 18.13
C VAL A 230 15.79 5.03 18.83
N VAL A 231 14.82 5.93 18.74
CA VAL A 231 13.44 5.71 19.15
C VAL A 231 12.71 5.04 17.99
N VAL A 232 12.14 3.87 18.22
CA VAL A 232 11.47 3.08 17.19
C VAL A 232 9.97 3.17 17.39
N GLN A 233 9.24 3.51 16.33
CA GLN A 233 7.81 3.77 16.36
C GLN A 233 7.11 3.00 15.23
N GLU A 234 5.94 2.42 15.53
CA GLU A 234 5.07 1.84 14.50
C GLU A 234 4.54 2.94 13.58
N TYR A 235 4.79 2.82 12.28
CA TYR A 235 4.53 3.90 11.31
C TYR A 235 3.04 4.24 11.17
N LYS A 236 2.13 3.26 11.33
CA LYS A 236 0.67 3.49 11.21
C LYS A 236 0.04 4.05 12.48
N THR A 237 0.41 3.51 13.64
CA THR A 237 -0.27 3.83 14.92
C THR A 237 0.47 4.89 15.73
N SER A 238 1.70 5.23 15.36
CA SER A 238 2.58 6.08 16.15
C SER A 238 2.91 5.52 17.54
N GLN A 239 2.66 4.25 17.81
CA GLN A 239 3.06 3.62 19.08
C GLN A 239 4.58 3.49 19.14
N VAL A 240 5.20 3.97 20.22
CA VAL A 240 6.63 3.72 20.48
C VAL A 240 6.81 2.24 20.82
N LEU A 241 7.67 1.56 20.06
CA LEU A 241 7.92 0.12 20.16
C LEU A 241 9.11 -0.18 21.08
N MET A 242 10.24 0.50 20.86
CA MET A 242 11.46 0.28 21.64
C MET A 242 12.45 1.44 21.48
N VAL A 243 13.50 1.43 22.30
CA VAL A 243 14.67 2.29 22.13
C VAL A 243 15.90 1.40 21.95
N ALA A 244 16.74 1.74 20.98
CA ALA A 244 17.99 1.05 20.67
C ALA A 244 19.10 2.06 20.36
N TYR A 245 20.25 1.58 19.92
CA TYR A 245 21.41 2.40 19.57
C TYR A 245 21.97 1.95 18.22
N MET A 246 22.53 2.89 17.47
CA MET A 246 23.26 2.63 16.22
C MET A 246 24.67 3.23 16.30
N ASN A 247 25.63 2.53 15.70
CA ASN A 247 26.88 3.15 15.20
C ASN A 247 26.72 3.43 13.69
N GLU A 248 27.76 3.95 13.04
CA GLU A 248 27.75 4.26 11.60
C GLU A 248 27.40 3.02 10.76
N GLU A 249 28.06 1.88 11.03
CA GLU A 249 27.83 0.63 10.29
C GLU A 249 26.38 0.12 10.41
N ALA A 250 25.75 0.25 11.59
CA ALA A 250 24.36 -0.12 11.79
C ALA A 250 23.40 0.81 11.02
N PHE A 251 23.70 2.11 10.98
CA PHE A 251 22.94 3.08 10.22
C PHE A 251 23.04 2.80 8.71
N ASP A 252 24.25 2.63 8.19
CA ASP A 252 24.49 2.37 6.76
C ASP A 252 23.82 1.07 6.31
N ARG A 253 23.92 0.00 7.11
CA ARG A 253 23.25 -1.27 6.82
C ARG A 253 21.72 -1.15 6.86
N THR A 254 21.19 -0.28 7.71
CA THR A 254 19.75 0.00 7.77
C THR A 254 19.27 0.71 6.51
N VAL A 255 20.03 1.72 6.05
CA VAL A 255 19.76 2.45 4.80
C VAL A 255 19.88 1.51 3.59
N GLU A 256 20.91 0.66 3.56
CA GLU A 256 21.16 -0.28 2.46
C GLU A 256 20.08 -1.35 2.34
N THR A 257 19.65 -1.95 3.46
CA THR A 257 18.80 -3.15 3.41
C THR A 257 17.31 -2.86 3.65
N GLY A 258 16.98 -1.64 4.09
CA GLY A 258 15.63 -1.29 4.55
C GLY A 258 15.19 -2.03 5.81
N LYS A 259 16.09 -2.78 6.48
CA LYS A 259 15.82 -3.49 7.73
C LYS A 259 16.55 -2.82 8.87
N MET A 260 15.86 -2.60 10.00
CA MET A 260 16.49 -2.00 11.18
C MET A 260 17.65 -2.87 11.68
N THR A 261 18.84 -2.28 11.67
CA THR A 261 20.06 -2.84 12.23
C THR A 261 20.51 -1.98 13.40
N TYR A 262 20.80 -2.60 14.53
CA TYR A 262 21.22 -1.91 15.74
C TYR A 262 22.63 -2.34 16.14
N PHE A 263 23.27 -1.55 17.01
CA PHE A 263 24.49 -1.93 17.69
C PHE A 263 24.18 -2.34 19.13
N SER A 264 24.48 -3.59 19.48
CA SER A 264 24.30 -4.08 20.84
C SER A 264 25.46 -3.65 21.73
N ARG A 265 25.20 -2.76 22.68
CA ARG A 265 26.21 -2.32 23.66
C ARG A 265 26.79 -3.45 24.51
N SER A 266 25.99 -4.47 24.83
CA SER A 266 26.44 -5.60 25.65
C SER A 266 27.24 -6.62 24.85
N ARG A 267 26.88 -6.86 23.58
CA ARG A 267 27.56 -7.82 22.70
C ARG A 267 28.69 -7.20 21.87
N GLN A 268 28.74 -5.87 21.81
CA GLN A 268 29.67 -5.11 20.97
C GLN A 268 29.63 -5.58 19.51
N SER A 269 28.41 -5.79 18.99
CA SER A 269 28.19 -6.34 17.66
C SER A 269 26.95 -5.72 17.01
N LEU A 270 26.92 -5.76 15.68
CA LEU A 270 25.69 -5.51 14.92
C LEU A 270 24.61 -6.54 15.25
N TRP A 271 23.36 -6.11 15.14
CA TRP A 271 22.18 -6.93 15.35
C TRP A 271 21.07 -6.49 14.41
N VAL A 272 20.76 -7.31 13.41
CA VAL A 272 19.58 -7.09 12.55
C VAL A 272 18.34 -7.55 13.30
N LYS A 273 17.37 -6.65 13.51
CA LYS A 273 16.17 -6.97 14.28
C LYS A 273 15.36 -8.05 13.57
N GLY A 274 15.06 -9.13 14.30
CA GLY A 274 14.25 -10.24 13.80
C GLY A 274 15.03 -11.34 13.07
N GLU A 275 16.35 -11.21 12.90
CA GLU A 275 17.16 -12.23 12.22
C GLU A 275 17.07 -13.61 12.90
N THR A 276 16.98 -13.65 14.23
CA THR A 276 16.80 -14.91 15.00
C THR A 276 15.32 -15.25 15.26
N SER A 277 14.47 -14.25 15.49
CA SER A 277 13.09 -14.48 15.95
C SER A 277 12.02 -14.43 14.85
N GLY A 278 12.38 -13.99 13.65
CA GLY A 278 11.44 -13.65 12.57
C GLY A 278 10.67 -12.34 12.79
N HIS A 279 10.88 -11.62 13.90
CA HIS A 279 10.15 -10.38 14.20
C HIS A 279 10.89 -9.15 13.66
N VAL A 280 10.84 -9.00 12.34
CA VAL A 280 11.60 -8.01 11.57
C VAL A 280 10.98 -6.62 11.70
N GLN A 281 11.82 -5.59 11.59
CA GLN A 281 11.40 -4.19 11.47
C GLN A 281 11.87 -3.64 10.12
N TYR A 282 10.92 -3.29 9.26
CA TYR A 282 11.20 -2.64 7.99
C TYR A 282 11.09 -1.14 8.14
N VAL A 283 12.13 -0.43 7.73
CA VAL A 283 12.15 1.04 7.78
C VAL A 283 11.06 1.58 6.86
N LYS A 284 10.40 2.66 7.28
CA LYS A 284 9.57 3.52 6.42
C LYS A 284 10.12 4.94 6.38
N THR A 285 10.62 5.43 7.51
CA THR A 285 11.25 6.76 7.59
C THR A 285 12.26 6.79 8.73
N LEU A 286 13.39 7.45 8.50
CA LEU A 286 14.33 7.87 9.55
C LEU A 286 14.30 9.40 9.63
N GLN A 287 14.09 9.92 10.83
CA GLN A 287 14.14 11.36 11.12
C GLN A 287 15.19 11.58 12.21
N ILE A 288 15.87 12.71 12.18
CA ILE A 288 16.78 13.12 13.23
C ILE A 288 16.21 14.36 13.92
N ASP A 289 16.42 14.50 15.23
CA ASP A 289 15.94 15.65 16.00
C ASP A 289 16.71 16.95 15.71
N CYS A 290 16.29 18.04 16.36
CA CYS A 290 16.75 19.39 16.04
C CYS A 290 18.24 19.63 16.30
N ASP A 291 18.82 18.92 17.26
CA ASP A 291 20.22 19.00 17.65
C ASP A 291 21.05 17.80 17.17
N LYS A 292 20.45 16.92 16.38
CA LYS A 292 21.07 15.82 15.64
C LYS A 292 21.64 14.71 16.54
N ASP A 293 21.07 14.49 17.71
CA ASP A 293 21.56 13.51 18.69
C ASP A 293 20.67 12.29 18.89
N THR A 294 19.46 12.28 18.30
CA THR A 294 18.52 11.16 18.39
C THR A 294 17.82 10.91 17.07
N ILE A 295 17.71 9.63 16.69
CA ILE A 295 16.94 9.20 15.50
C ILE A 295 15.54 8.72 15.93
N LEU A 296 14.51 9.21 15.25
CA LEU A 296 13.17 8.60 15.23
C LEU A 296 13.05 7.71 14.00
N ALA A 297 12.94 6.40 14.21
CA ALA A 297 12.70 5.42 13.17
C ALA A 297 11.22 5.01 13.15
N LYS A 298 10.51 5.37 12.07
CA LYS A 298 9.17 4.84 11.79
C LYS A 298 9.32 3.55 11.01
N VAL A 299 8.77 2.46 11.55
CA VAL A 299 8.96 1.11 11.02
C VAL A 299 7.64 0.39 10.88
N GLN A 300 7.55 -0.51 9.91
CA GLN A 300 6.55 -1.56 9.86
C GLN A 300 7.06 -2.76 10.66
N GLN A 301 6.41 -3.05 11.79
CA GLN A 301 6.78 -4.14 12.67
C GLN A 301 6.09 -5.45 12.25
N VAL A 302 6.86 -6.50 11.99
CA VAL A 302 6.34 -7.87 11.78
C VAL A 302 6.47 -8.67 13.07
N GLY A 303 5.37 -9.24 13.55
CA GLY A 303 5.32 -9.89 14.86
C GLY A 303 5.60 -8.93 16.04
N PRO A 304 5.72 -9.42 17.28
CA PRO A 304 5.97 -8.55 18.42
C PRO A 304 7.37 -7.92 18.40
N ALA A 305 7.48 -6.63 18.75
CA ALA A 305 8.78 -5.98 18.86
C ALA A 305 9.56 -6.50 20.09
N CYS A 306 8.85 -6.81 21.18
CA CYS A 306 9.45 -7.23 22.45
C CYS A 306 9.69 -8.75 22.49
N HIS A 307 10.78 -9.16 23.14
CA HIS A 307 11.12 -10.57 23.38
C HIS A 307 10.14 -11.29 24.34
N THR A 308 9.30 -10.54 25.05
CA THR A 308 8.23 -11.09 25.91
C THR A 308 6.98 -11.49 25.13
N GLY A 309 6.92 -11.19 23.84
CA GLY A 309 5.72 -11.35 23.00
C GLY A 309 4.80 -10.12 22.98
N SER A 310 5.11 -9.07 23.75
CA SER A 310 4.37 -7.80 23.72
C SER A 310 4.70 -6.99 22.46
N GLN A 311 3.73 -6.23 21.95
CA GLN A 311 3.93 -5.39 20.76
C GLN A 311 4.97 -4.29 20.97
N SER A 312 4.95 -3.63 22.12
CA SER A 312 5.92 -2.62 22.55
C SER A 312 6.70 -3.12 23.76
N CYS A 313 7.91 -2.61 23.98
CA CYS A 313 8.65 -2.74 25.24
C CYS A 313 8.07 -1.86 26.36
N PHE A 314 7.27 -0.84 26.02
CA PHE A 314 6.68 0.12 26.96
C PHE A 314 5.23 -0.27 27.32
N TYR A 315 5.02 -1.51 27.79
CA TYR A 315 3.69 -2.03 28.12
C TYR A 315 3.33 -1.96 29.61
N THR A 316 4.30 -1.61 30.47
CA THR A 316 4.10 -1.50 31.93
C THR A 316 4.01 -0.03 32.35
N ASP A 317 2.88 0.36 32.93
CA ASP A 317 2.70 1.69 33.51
C ASP A 317 3.61 1.87 34.75
N LEU A 318 4.53 2.84 34.70
CA LEU A 318 5.38 3.16 35.86
C LEU A 318 4.67 4.10 36.85
N VAL A 319 3.99 5.13 36.33
CA VAL A 319 3.19 6.10 37.08
C VAL A 319 2.01 6.52 36.20
N LYS A 320 0.79 6.50 36.75
CA LYS A 320 -0.43 6.91 36.03
C LYS A 320 -1.30 7.78 36.92
N LYS A 321 -1.62 8.98 36.45
CA LYS A 321 -2.63 9.85 37.05
C LYS A 321 -3.92 9.70 36.26
N ALA A 322 -5.06 9.58 36.94
CA ALA A 322 -6.36 9.60 36.28
C ALA A 322 -6.52 10.92 35.50
N HIS A 323 -6.80 10.81 34.22
CA HIS A 323 -7.12 11.91 33.31
C HIS A 323 -8.07 11.37 32.25
N ASP A 324 -8.80 12.27 31.59
CA ASP A 324 -9.60 11.92 30.43
C ASP A 324 -8.66 11.47 29.30
N THR A 325 -8.75 10.21 28.91
CA THR A 325 -7.95 9.60 27.85
C THR A 325 -8.57 9.76 26.47
N THR A 326 -9.69 10.49 26.35
CA THR A 326 -10.37 10.71 25.08
C THR A 326 -9.42 11.36 24.09
N ASN A 327 -9.05 10.61 23.06
CA ASN A 327 -8.26 11.12 21.95
C ASN A 327 -9.21 11.37 20.77
N PRO A 328 -9.40 12.63 20.35
CA PRO A 328 -10.30 12.97 19.24
C PRO A 328 -9.96 12.26 17.93
N LEU A 329 -8.70 11.81 17.75
CA LEU A 329 -8.25 11.12 16.55
C LEU A 329 -8.56 9.62 16.55
N THR A 330 -8.79 9.00 17.72
CA THR A 330 -9.02 7.55 17.84
C THR A 330 -10.43 7.20 18.28
N VAL A 331 -11.23 8.18 18.74
CA VAL A 331 -12.59 7.94 19.27
C VAL A 331 -13.47 7.13 18.30
N PHE A 332 -13.43 7.41 17.00
CA PHE A 332 -14.23 6.67 16.02
C PHE A 332 -13.81 5.21 15.88
N SER A 333 -12.50 4.94 15.94
CA SER A 333 -11.95 3.58 15.91
C SER A 333 -12.33 2.82 17.18
N GLU A 334 -12.18 3.44 18.36
CA GLU A 334 -12.50 2.82 19.65
C GLU A 334 -13.99 2.49 19.78
N VAL A 335 -14.87 3.39 19.33
CA VAL A 335 -16.32 3.16 19.31
C VAL A 335 -16.68 2.06 18.32
N TYR A 336 -16.08 2.06 17.11
CA TYR A 336 -16.31 0.99 16.13
C TYR A 336 -15.83 -0.38 16.64
N GLU A 337 -14.65 -0.46 17.27
CA GLU A 337 -14.13 -1.69 17.87
C GLU A 337 -15.09 -2.21 18.95
N THR A 338 -15.64 -1.33 19.78
CA THR A 338 -16.65 -1.69 20.77
C THR A 338 -17.93 -2.24 20.12
N ILE A 339 -18.39 -1.65 19.01
CA ILE A 339 -19.56 -2.13 18.25
C ILE A 339 -19.26 -3.52 17.64
N ALA A 340 -18.10 -3.68 17.01
CA ALA A 340 -17.68 -4.92 16.38
C ALA A 340 -17.48 -6.05 17.41
N ASP A 341 -16.92 -5.73 18.59
CA ASP A 341 -16.82 -6.67 19.70
C ASP A 341 -18.19 -7.12 20.17
N ARG A 342 -19.14 -6.20 20.39
CA ARG A 342 -20.52 -6.56 20.78
C ARG A 342 -21.23 -7.46 19.78
N LYS A 343 -20.90 -7.36 18.49
CA LYS A 343 -21.43 -8.27 17.46
C LYS A 343 -20.88 -9.69 17.61
N LYS A 344 -19.59 -9.82 17.93
CA LYS A 344 -18.90 -11.11 18.10
C LYS A 344 -19.15 -11.74 19.47
N ASN A 345 -19.23 -10.89 20.51
CA ASN A 345 -19.36 -11.22 21.92
C ASN A 345 -20.59 -10.48 22.49
N PRO A 346 -21.82 -11.00 22.27
CA PRO A 346 -23.04 -10.33 22.68
C PRO A 346 -23.10 -10.06 24.18
N LYS A 347 -23.55 -8.85 24.55
CA LYS A 347 -23.78 -8.46 25.94
C LYS A 347 -25.26 -8.19 26.17
N GLU A 348 -25.87 -8.93 27.10
CA GLU A 348 -27.28 -8.75 27.45
C GLU A 348 -27.57 -7.30 27.90
N GLY A 349 -28.69 -6.74 27.43
CA GLY A 349 -29.11 -5.37 27.72
C GLY A 349 -28.37 -4.27 26.94
N SER A 350 -27.43 -4.61 26.07
CA SER A 350 -26.74 -3.65 25.21
C SER A 350 -27.62 -3.13 24.08
N TYR A 351 -27.69 -1.80 23.91
CA TYR A 351 -28.40 -1.16 22.79
C TYR A 351 -27.87 -1.62 21.43
N THR A 352 -26.55 -1.81 21.29
CA THR A 352 -25.93 -2.30 20.06
C THR A 352 -26.43 -3.71 19.71
N ASN A 353 -26.55 -4.59 20.70
CA ASN A 353 -27.05 -5.94 20.47
C ASN A 353 -28.54 -5.93 20.08
N TYR A 354 -29.36 -5.07 20.69
CA TYR A 354 -30.75 -4.85 20.25
C TYR A 354 -30.85 -4.46 18.77
N LEU A 355 -29.96 -3.59 18.27
CA LEU A 355 -29.95 -3.21 16.86
C LEU A 355 -29.61 -4.41 15.95
N PHE A 356 -28.57 -5.17 16.29
CA PHE A 356 -28.20 -6.38 15.54
C PHE A 356 -29.29 -7.45 15.57
N ASP A 357 -29.92 -7.69 16.72
CA ASP A 357 -31.00 -8.68 16.89
C ASP A 357 -32.24 -8.34 16.05
N LYS A 358 -32.51 -7.04 15.85
CA LYS A 358 -33.61 -6.57 14.98
C LYS A 358 -33.25 -6.55 13.50
N GLY A 359 -31.97 -6.69 13.18
CA GLY A 359 -31.47 -6.80 11.81
C GLY A 359 -31.44 -5.48 11.02
N ILE A 360 -31.05 -5.62 9.77
CA ILE A 360 -30.71 -4.52 8.86
C ILE A 360 -31.79 -3.44 8.75
N ASP A 361 -33.08 -3.80 8.70
CA ASP A 361 -34.17 -2.83 8.55
C ASP A 361 -34.26 -1.86 9.73
N LYS A 362 -34.01 -2.35 10.95
CA LYS A 362 -34.02 -1.50 12.14
C LYS A 362 -32.84 -0.55 12.17
N ILE A 363 -31.67 -1.02 11.75
CA ILE A 363 -30.45 -0.22 11.63
C ILE A 363 -30.64 0.88 10.59
N LEU A 364 -31.15 0.53 9.39
CA LEU A 364 -31.42 1.48 8.31
C LEU A 364 -32.47 2.51 8.70
N LYS A 365 -33.54 2.09 9.39
CA LYS A 365 -34.55 3.02 9.93
C LYS A 365 -33.89 4.07 10.84
N LYS A 366 -33.03 3.63 11.76
CA LYS A 366 -32.30 4.52 12.65
C LYS A 366 -31.40 5.49 11.87
N CYS A 367 -30.59 4.99 10.94
CA CYS A 367 -29.77 5.83 10.08
C CYS A 367 -30.56 6.93 9.35
N GLY A 368 -31.77 6.61 8.86
CA GLY A 368 -32.64 7.58 8.18
C GLY A 368 -33.30 8.59 9.12
N GLU A 369 -33.69 8.17 10.33
CA GLU A 369 -34.19 9.05 11.39
C GLU A 369 -33.14 10.10 11.75
N GLU A 370 -31.95 9.65 12.18
CA GLU A 370 -30.89 10.57 12.65
C GLU A 370 -30.40 11.49 11.50
N ALA A 371 -30.35 11.00 10.26
CA ALA A 371 -30.01 11.84 9.10
C ALA A 371 -31.03 12.97 8.87
N THR A 372 -32.32 12.71 9.12
CA THR A 372 -33.38 13.71 9.02
C THR A 372 -33.31 14.69 10.19
N GLU A 373 -33.00 14.21 11.39
CA GLU A 373 -32.85 15.00 12.60
C GLU A 373 -31.67 15.97 12.49
N ILE A 374 -30.53 15.56 11.89
CA ILE A 374 -29.42 16.47 11.53
C ILE A 374 -29.92 17.66 10.69
N ILE A 375 -30.73 17.40 9.65
CA ILE A 375 -31.24 18.45 8.75
C ILE A 375 -32.12 19.44 9.52
N ILE A 376 -32.95 18.93 10.45
CA ILE A 376 -33.84 19.75 11.28
C ILE A 376 -33.00 20.56 12.28
N ALA A 377 -32.12 19.90 13.03
CA ALA A 377 -31.27 20.52 14.05
C ALA A 377 -30.33 21.58 13.46
N ALA A 378 -29.81 21.37 12.24
CA ALA A 378 -28.95 22.34 11.54
C ALA A 378 -29.65 23.67 11.21
N LYS A 379 -30.99 23.70 11.23
CA LYS A 379 -31.78 24.93 11.04
C LYS A 379 -32.01 25.68 12.35
N ASN A 380 -31.74 25.06 13.50
CA ASN A 380 -31.92 25.67 14.80
C ASN A 380 -30.71 26.58 15.13
N PRO A 381 -30.91 27.67 15.90
CA PRO A 381 -29.82 28.56 16.27
C PRO A 381 -28.79 27.95 17.23
N ASP A 382 -29.19 26.91 17.97
CA ASP A 382 -28.35 26.21 18.93
C ASP A 382 -27.72 24.96 18.29
N ALA A 383 -26.39 24.89 18.32
CA ALA A 383 -25.63 23.80 17.73
C ALA A 383 -25.52 22.55 18.66
N GLU A 384 -25.97 22.64 19.91
CA GLU A 384 -25.90 21.51 20.84
C GLU A 384 -26.74 20.33 20.37
N GLU A 385 -27.98 20.57 19.94
CA GLU A 385 -28.85 19.53 19.35
C GLU A 385 -28.18 18.91 18.11
N LEU A 386 -27.67 19.75 17.21
CA LEU A 386 -26.96 19.29 16.01
C LEU A 386 -25.78 18.37 16.33
N LYS A 387 -25.01 18.67 17.38
CA LYS A 387 -23.90 17.82 17.82
C LYS A 387 -24.37 16.44 18.25
N TYR A 388 -25.49 16.33 18.96
CA TYR A 388 -26.06 15.04 19.36
C TYR A 388 -26.53 14.24 18.15
N GLU A 389 -27.29 14.86 17.25
CA GLU A 389 -27.81 14.19 16.04
C GLU A 389 -26.69 13.69 15.11
N ILE A 390 -25.61 14.48 14.96
CA ILE A 390 -24.42 14.05 14.22
C ILE A 390 -23.77 12.84 14.91
N SER A 391 -23.68 12.86 16.24
CA SER A 391 -23.07 11.78 17.01
C SER A 391 -23.87 10.48 16.89
N ASP A 392 -25.20 10.55 17.00
CA ASP A 392 -26.09 9.41 16.88
C ASP A 392 -26.13 8.86 15.46
N PHE A 393 -26.14 9.73 14.44
CA PHE A 393 -26.01 9.29 13.06
C PHE A 393 -24.69 8.54 12.81
N LEU A 394 -23.55 9.09 13.27
CA LEU A 394 -22.25 8.44 13.13
C LEU A 394 -22.20 7.10 13.87
N TYR A 395 -22.81 7.01 15.05
CA TYR A 395 -22.95 5.76 15.78
C TYR A 395 -23.71 4.71 14.98
N HIS A 396 -24.90 5.04 14.48
CA HIS A 396 -25.72 4.11 13.68
C HIS A 396 -25.06 3.76 12.34
N MET A 397 -24.31 4.69 11.74
CA MET A 397 -23.46 4.40 10.59
C MET A 397 -22.39 3.36 10.89
N MET A 398 -21.71 3.46 12.04
CA MET A 398 -20.74 2.45 12.46
C MET A 398 -21.39 1.08 12.73
N VAL A 399 -22.61 1.04 13.27
CA VAL A 399 -23.39 -0.20 13.41
C VAL A 399 -23.74 -0.79 12.04
N LEU A 400 -24.18 0.03 11.08
CA LEU A 400 -24.44 -0.39 9.71
C LEU A 400 -23.17 -0.92 9.02
N MET A 401 -22.04 -0.23 9.19
CA MET A 401 -20.74 -0.66 8.68
C MET A 401 -20.39 -2.06 9.21
N ALA A 402 -20.48 -2.28 10.53
CA ALA A 402 -20.24 -3.58 11.13
C ALA A 402 -21.27 -4.64 10.68
N GLU A 403 -22.50 -4.24 10.36
CA GLU A 403 -23.51 -5.13 9.79
C GLU A 403 -23.16 -5.60 8.39
N CYS A 404 -22.65 -4.70 7.55
CA CYS A 404 -22.27 -4.96 6.17
C CYS A 404 -20.81 -5.43 6.00
N GLY A 405 -20.05 -5.61 7.09
CA GLY A 405 -18.65 -6.04 7.03
C GLY A 405 -17.68 -4.98 6.50
N LEU A 406 -17.98 -3.71 6.73
CA LEU A 406 -17.14 -2.55 6.36
C LEU A 406 -16.44 -1.98 7.59
N GLU A 407 -15.21 -1.48 7.42
CA GLU A 407 -14.43 -0.83 8.48
C GLU A 407 -14.10 0.64 8.12
N TRP A 408 -13.65 1.43 9.11
CA TRP A 408 -13.22 2.80 8.87
C TRP A 408 -12.13 2.92 7.80
N SER A 409 -11.23 1.94 7.71
CA SER A 409 -10.20 1.89 6.67
C SER A 409 -10.80 1.82 5.26
N ASP A 410 -11.94 1.15 5.08
CA ASP A 410 -12.62 1.07 3.78
C ASP A 410 -13.19 2.44 3.38
N ILE A 411 -13.85 3.13 4.32
CA ILE A 411 -14.46 4.44 4.09
C ILE A 411 -13.40 5.52 3.84
N VAL A 412 -12.33 5.53 4.64
CA VAL A 412 -11.24 6.51 4.50
C VAL A 412 -10.50 6.34 3.17
N LYS A 413 -10.27 5.09 2.73
CA LYS A 413 -9.65 4.82 1.41
C LYS A 413 -10.52 5.32 0.27
N GLU A 414 -11.82 5.04 0.31
CA GLU A 414 -12.76 5.52 -0.71
C GLU A 414 -12.81 7.06 -0.77
N LEU A 415 -12.80 7.74 0.38
CA LEU A 415 -12.74 9.20 0.42
C LEU A 415 -11.41 9.74 -0.13
N ALA A 416 -10.29 9.08 0.18
CA ALA A 416 -8.97 9.45 -0.32
C ALA A 416 -8.88 9.31 -1.85
N HIS A 417 -9.56 8.32 -2.45
CA HIS A 417 -9.61 8.14 -3.90
C HIS A 417 -10.41 9.23 -4.65
N ARG A 418 -11.27 9.98 -3.94
CA ARG A 418 -12.10 11.06 -4.51
C ARG A 418 -11.47 12.45 -4.38
N ARG A 419 -10.40 12.56 -3.59
CA ARG A 419 -9.62 13.79 -3.42
C ARG A 419 -8.69 13.98 -4.60
#